data_AF-A0A645JG63-F1
#
_entry.id   AF-A0A645JG63-F1
#
_cell.length_a   1.000
_cell.length_b   1.000
_cell.length_c   1.000
_cell.angle_alpha   90.00
_cell.angle_beta   90.00
_cell.angle_gamma   90.00
#
_symmetry.space_group_name_H-M   'P 1'
#
loop_
_entity.id
_entity.type
_entity.pdbx_description
1 polymer ?
#
loop_
_entity_poly.entity_id
_entity_poly.type
_entity_poly.pdbx_seq_one_letter_code
_entity_poly.pdbx_strand_id
1 'polypeptide(L)'
;MAEDHLVVKRQFEDGYHIVKIKTPCLLTAIAELAEPRYMSVAGIVEAYEEEVKILGFEDLKDALELDMIGLRGSPTNVYRSFTKEVKGAGTLLKDLSAEQAVAAIMEKLDEKHLI
;
A
#
# COMPACT_ATOMS: atom_id res chain seq x y z
N MET A 1 -32.30 -11.88 6.25
CA MET A 1 -31.48 -12.73 5.37
C MET A 1 -30.27 -11.89 4.99
N ALA A 2 -29.05 -12.39 5.14
CA ALA A 2 -27.86 -11.63 4.74
C ALA A 2 -27.85 -11.48 3.21
N GLU A 3 -27.61 -10.28 2.70
CA GLU A 3 -27.49 -10.04 1.26
C GLU A 3 -26.29 -10.83 0.71
N ASP A 4 -26.46 -11.48 -0.45
CA ASP A 4 -25.45 -12.32 -1.11
C ASP A 4 -24.41 -11.51 -1.91
N HIS A 5 -24.39 -10.20 -1.73
CA HIS A 5 -23.54 -9.29 -2.48
C HIS A 5 -23.07 -8.12 -1.63
N LEU A 6 -21.96 -7.53 -2.06
CA LEU A 6 -21.37 -6.31 -1.50
C LEU A 6 -21.39 -5.22 -2.55
N VAL A 7 -21.57 -3.98 -2.11
CA VAL A 7 -21.41 -2.79 -2.95
C VAL A 7 -20.20 -2.01 -2.42
N VAL A 8 -19.18 -1.86 -3.24
CA VAL A 8 -17.89 -1.26 -2.85
C VAL A 8 -17.52 -0.10 -3.76
N LYS A 9 -16.74 0.84 -3.22
CA LYS A 9 -16.09 1.91 -4.00
C LYS A 9 -14.66 1.50 -4.33
N ARG A 10 -14.35 1.37 -5.61
CA ARG A 10 -12.98 1.11 -6.09
C ARG A 10 -12.35 2.43 -6.49
N GLN A 11 -11.27 2.81 -5.81
CA GLN A 11 -10.54 4.06 -6.05
C GLN A 11 -9.74 4.01 -7.36
N PHE A 12 -9.73 5.14 -8.06
CA PHE A 12 -8.88 5.49 -9.22
C PHE A 12 -8.29 6.89 -8.99
N GLU A 13 -7.35 7.29 -9.84
CA GLU A 13 -6.66 8.58 -9.78
C GLU A 13 -7.64 9.76 -9.89
N ASP A 14 -8.64 9.65 -10.77
CA ASP A 14 -9.60 10.72 -11.07
C ASP A 14 -10.99 10.53 -10.39
N GLY A 15 -11.18 9.50 -9.56
CA GLY A 15 -12.48 9.21 -8.95
C GLY A 15 -12.65 7.80 -8.41
N TYR A 16 -13.87 7.27 -8.45
CA TYR A 16 -14.15 5.90 -8.01
C TYR A 16 -15.30 5.25 -8.80
N HIS A 17 -15.25 3.92 -8.89
CA HIS A 17 -16.36 3.12 -9.40
C HIS A 17 -17.17 2.53 -8.24
N ILE A 18 -18.49 2.48 -8.41
CA ILE A 18 -19.37 1.71 -7.51
C ILE A 18 -19.56 0.33 -8.15
N VAL A 19 -19.12 -0.71 -7.46
CA VAL A 19 -19.12 -2.08 -7.97
C VAL A 19 -19.96 -2.97 -7.05
N LYS A 20 -20.90 -3.73 -7.64
CA LYS A 20 -21.66 -4.77 -6.95
C LYS A 20 -21.05 -6.14 -7.25
N ILE A 21 -20.67 -6.89 -6.22
CA ILE A 21 -19.99 -8.19 -6.32
C ILE A 21 -20.69 -9.22 -5.43
N LYS A 22 -20.83 -10.45 -5.91
CA LYS A 22 -21.41 -11.57 -5.16
C LYS A 22 -20.40 -12.17 -4.16
N THR A 23 -20.84 -12.61 -2.99
CA THR A 23 -19.99 -13.32 -2.01
C THR A 23 -19.91 -14.83 -2.30
N PRO A 24 -18.80 -15.52 -1.96
CA PRO A 24 -17.56 -15.00 -1.35
C PRO A 24 -16.67 -14.26 -2.36
N CYS A 25 -16.00 -13.19 -1.92
CA CYS A 25 -15.10 -12.39 -2.74
C CYS A 25 -13.89 -11.91 -1.94
N LEU A 26 -12.80 -11.59 -2.65
CA LEU A 26 -11.59 -10.98 -2.06
C LEU A 26 -11.60 -9.47 -2.32
N LEU A 27 -11.32 -8.69 -1.28
CA LEU A 27 -11.18 -7.24 -1.35
C LEU A 27 -9.82 -6.84 -0.76
N THR A 28 -9.14 -5.88 -1.40
CA THR A 28 -7.94 -5.24 -0.87
C THR A 28 -8.28 -3.83 -0.42
N ALA A 29 -7.91 -3.47 0.82
CA ALA A 29 -8.15 -2.14 1.37
C ALA A 29 -6.91 -1.24 1.19
N ILE A 30 -7.15 0.02 0.83
CA ILE A 30 -6.13 1.08 0.85
C ILE A 30 -6.16 1.83 2.19
N ALA A 31 -5.08 2.51 2.55
CA ALA A 31 -4.97 3.18 3.85
C ALA A 31 -6.03 4.29 4.04
N GLU A 32 -6.45 4.91 2.95
CA GLU A 32 -7.45 5.97 2.89
C GLU A 32 -8.88 5.45 3.09
N LEU A 33 -9.09 4.14 3.20
CA LEU A 33 -10.42 3.55 3.35
C LEU A 33 -11.11 4.01 4.64
N ALA A 34 -10.38 4.08 5.75
CA ALA A 34 -10.87 4.49 7.06
C ALA A 34 -9.72 4.81 8.02
N GLU A 35 -9.97 5.66 9.02
CA GLU A 35 -9.06 5.86 10.15
C GLU A 35 -9.22 4.70 11.14
N PRO A 36 -8.15 3.92 11.44
CA PRO A 36 -8.22 2.85 12.42
C PRO A 36 -8.55 3.38 13.81
N ARG A 37 -9.55 2.78 14.47
CA ARG A 37 -9.91 3.12 15.85
C ARG A 37 -8.78 2.79 16.82
N TYR A 38 -8.67 3.56 17.91
CA TYR A 38 -7.82 3.21 19.03
C TYR A 38 -8.32 1.97 19.78
N MET A 39 -7.39 1.31 20.47
CA MET A 39 -7.70 0.24 21.41
C MET A 39 -8.35 0.82 22.68
N SER A 40 -9.22 0.04 23.32
CA SER A 40 -9.72 0.32 24.67
C SER A 40 -8.86 -0.40 25.71
N VAL A 41 -8.80 0.12 26.94
CA VAL A 41 -8.05 -0.53 28.03
C VAL A 41 -8.56 -1.95 28.28
N ALA A 42 -9.88 -2.13 28.34
CA ALA A 42 -10.49 -3.46 28.51
C ALA A 42 -10.16 -4.40 27.34
N GLY A 43 -10.24 -3.91 26.09
CA GLY A 43 -9.96 -4.71 24.91
C GLY A 43 -8.51 -5.17 24.81
N ILE A 44 -7.55 -4.45 25.41
CA ILE A 44 -6.15 -4.90 25.50
C ILE A 44 -6.02 -6.10 26.44
N VAL A 45 -6.70 -6.07 27.58
CA VAL A 45 -6.67 -7.18 28.54
C VAL A 45 -7.36 -8.42 27.94
N GLU A 46 -8.55 -8.24 27.37
CA GLU A 46 -9.29 -9.31 26.69
C GLU A 46 -8.44 -9.94 25.57
N ALA A 47 -7.85 -9.13 24.69
CA ALA A 47 -7.03 -9.64 23.59
C ALA A 47 -5.76 -10.38 24.04
N TYR A 48 -5.26 -10.12 25.25
CA TYR A 48 -4.11 -10.82 25.81
C TYR A 48 -4.47 -12.20 26.37
N GLU A 49 -5.72 -12.37 26.81
CA GLU A 49 -6.25 -13.64 27.32
C GLU A 49 -6.70 -14.59 26.20
N GLU A 50 -6.97 -14.05 25.01
CA GLU A 50 -7.34 -14.83 23.82
C GLU A 50 -6.19 -15.71 23.31
N GLU A 51 -6.50 -16.95 22.93
CA GLU A 51 -5.52 -17.88 22.38
C GLU A 51 -5.18 -17.53 20.93
N VAL A 52 -3.93 -17.13 20.69
CA VAL A 52 -3.41 -16.95 19.34
C VAL A 52 -3.00 -18.30 18.77
N LYS A 53 -3.83 -18.86 17.89
CA LYS A 53 -3.51 -20.10 17.18
C LYS A 53 -2.31 -19.90 16.25
N ILE A 54 -1.19 -20.53 16.58
CA ILE A 54 0.00 -20.57 15.72
C ILE A 54 -0.11 -21.76 14.78
N LEU A 55 -0.07 -21.50 13.47
CA LEU A 55 -0.06 -22.53 12.44
C LEU A 55 1.34 -22.62 11.84
N GLY A 56 1.96 -23.80 11.97
CA GLY A 56 3.23 -24.13 11.33
C GLY A 56 3.04 -24.79 9.97
N PHE A 57 4.15 -25.13 9.31
CA PHE A 57 4.11 -25.85 8.04
C PHE A 57 3.43 -27.23 8.18
N GLU A 58 3.72 -27.97 9.25
CA GLU A 58 3.15 -29.30 9.48
C GLU A 58 1.62 -29.29 9.61
N ASP A 59 1.04 -28.19 10.09
CA ASP A 59 -0.41 -28.02 10.22
C ASP A 59 -1.11 -27.78 8.86
N LEU A 60 -0.34 -27.36 7.84
CA LEU A 60 -0.86 -26.95 6.53
C LEU A 60 -0.33 -27.79 5.36
N LYS A 61 0.61 -28.71 5.61
CA LYS A 61 1.33 -29.47 4.57
C LYS A 61 0.41 -30.23 3.62
N ASP A 62 -0.73 -30.73 4.11
CA ASP A 62 -1.68 -31.51 3.30
C ASP A 62 -2.47 -30.63 2.32
N ALA A 63 -2.49 -29.30 2.56
CA ALA A 63 -3.18 -28.31 1.73
C ALA A 63 -2.23 -27.47 0.87
N LEU A 64 -0.91 -27.67 0.97
CA LEU A 64 0.11 -26.83 0.33
C LEU A 64 1.06 -27.65 -0.55
N GLU A 65 1.38 -27.13 -1.72
CA GLU A 65 2.44 -27.66 -2.57
C GLU A 65 3.78 -26.99 -2.23
N LEU A 66 4.79 -27.79 -1.89
CA LEU A 66 6.12 -27.31 -1.47
C LEU A 66 6.82 -26.44 -2.53
N ASP A 67 6.60 -26.72 -3.80
CA ASP A 67 7.18 -25.97 -4.92
C ASP A 67 6.41 -24.68 -5.24
N MET A 68 5.31 -24.40 -4.54
CA MET A 68 4.47 -23.22 -4.73
C MET A 68 4.55 -22.24 -3.54
N ILE A 69 5.42 -22.51 -2.55
CA ILE A 69 5.56 -21.68 -1.35
C ILE A 69 7.01 -21.28 -1.07
N GLY A 70 7.17 -20.20 -0.30
CA GLY A 70 8.47 -19.69 0.11
C GLY A 70 9.35 -19.28 -1.07
N LEU A 71 10.68 -19.37 -0.89
CA LEU A 71 11.65 -18.99 -1.92
C LEU A 71 11.56 -19.88 -3.16
N ARG A 72 11.27 -21.18 -2.99
CA ARG A 72 11.17 -22.15 -4.09
C ARG A 72 10.01 -21.85 -5.03
N GLY A 73 8.86 -21.44 -4.47
CA GLY A 73 7.69 -21.06 -5.26
C GLY A 73 7.67 -19.61 -5.74
N SER A 74 8.68 -18.80 -5.40
CA SER A 74 8.72 -17.40 -5.83
C SER A 74 9.22 -17.29 -7.26
N PRO A 75 8.41 -16.77 -8.21
CA PRO A 75 8.87 -16.54 -9.59
C PRO A 75 9.91 -15.39 -9.69
N THR A 76 10.02 -14.57 -8.64
CA THR A 76 10.91 -13.40 -8.60
C THR A 76 11.93 -13.53 -7.49
N ASN A 77 13.17 -13.08 -7.73
CA ASN A 77 14.24 -13.06 -6.73
C ASN A 77 14.84 -11.66 -6.61
N VAL A 78 15.03 -11.19 -5.38
CA VAL A 78 15.69 -9.90 -5.11
C VAL A 78 17.18 -10.05 -5.38
N TYR A 79 17.64 -9.54 -6.52
CA TYR A 79 19.05 -9.65 -6.93
C TYR A 79 19.96 -8.65 -6.18
N ARG A 80 19.51 -7.41 -6.04
CA ARG A 80 20.28 -6.36 -5.38
C ARG A 80 19.35 -5.31 -4.79
N SER A 81 19.51 -5.00 -3.51
CA SER A 81 18.93 -3.84 -2.86
C SER A 81 20.01 -2.76 -2.70
N PHE A 82 19.70 -1.53 -3.09
CA PHE A 82 20.56 -0.37 -2.85
C PHE A 82 19.74 0.74 -2.22
N THR A 83 20.38 1.57 -1.42
CA THR A 83 19.75 2.77 -0.85
C THR A 83 19.63 3.85 -1.92
N LYS A 84 18.49 4.54 -1.95
CA LYS A 84 18.31 5.68 -2.85
C LYS A 84 19.32 6.76 -2.48
N GLU A 85 20.03 7.31 -3.46
CA GLU A 85 20.93 8.45 -3.24
C GLU A 85 20.13 9.62 -2.65
N VAL A 86 20.70 10.28 -1.66
CA VAL A 86 20.08 11.43 -0.99
C VAL A 86 19.96 12.56 -2.02
N LYS A 87 18.80 13.23 -2.08
CA LYS A 87 18.64 14.41 -2.96
C LYS A 87 19.74 15.44 -2.62
N GLY A 88 20.48 15.88 -3.63
CA GLY A 88 21.44 16.98 -3.49
C GLY A 88 20.79 18.28 -3.01
N ALA A 89 21.60 19.22 -2.53
CA ALA A 89 21.13 20.52 -2.07
C ALA A 89 20.29 21.22 -3.16
N GLY A 90 19.15 21.79 -2.77
CA GLY A 90 18.28 22.53 -3.68
C GLY A 90 18.97 23.79 -4.22
N THR A 91 18.58 24.21 -5.42
CA THR A 91 19.08 25.45 -6.04
C THR A 91 18.13 26.59 -5.70
N LEU A 92 18.63 27.62 -5.01
CA LEU A 92 17.91 28.87 -4.78
C LEU A 92 18.38 29.91 -5.80
N LEU A 93 17.49 30.30 -6.71
CA LEU A 93 17.75 31.37 -7.67
C LEU A 93 17.46 32.71 -6.97
N LYS A 94 18.43 33.63 -6.97
CA LYS A 94 18.31 34.98 -6.40
C LYS A 94 18.45 36.02 -7.50
N ASP A 95 17.99 37.24 -7.22
CA ASP A 95 18.16 38.43 -8.07
C ASP A 95 17.51 38.33 -9.47
N LEU A 96 16.37 37.63 -9.55
CA LEU A 96 15.54 37.54 -10.75
C LEU A 96 14.26 38.36 -10.58
N SER A 97 13.73 38.91 -11.68
CA SER A 97 12.35 39.39 -11.69
C SER A 97 11.37 38.22 -11.50
N ALA A 98 10.14 38.51 -11.09
CA ALA A 98 9.13 37.47 -10.88
C ALA A 98 8.92 36.58 -12.12
N GLU A 99 8.89 37.18 -13.32
CA GLU A 99 8.71 36.46 -14.59
C GLU A 99 9.89 35.53 -14.90
N GLN A 100 11.12 36.00 -14.66
CA GLN A 100 12.34 35.21 -14.91
C GLN A 100 12.47 34.05 -13.91
N ALA A 101 12.07 34.26 -12.65
CA ALA A 101 12.07 33.22 -11.64
C ALA A 101 11.08 32.10 -12.00
N VAL A 102 9.87 32.45 -12.45
CA VAL A 102 8.87 31.46 -12.88
C VAL A 102 9.37 30.65 -14.08
N ALA A 103 9.92 31.30 -15.10
CA ALA A 103 10.46 30.62 -16.27
C ALA A 103 11.56 29.59 -15.90
N ALA A 104 12.51 29.99 -15.06
CA ALA A 104 13.60 29.12 -14.62
C ALA A 104 13.12 27.96 -13.73
N ILE A 105 12.07 28.16 -12.93
CA ILE A 105 11.47 27.08 -12.13
C ILE A 105 10.76 26.08 -13.04
N MET A 106 9.96 26.56 -14.00
CA MET A 106 9.24 25.70 -14.95
C MET A 106 10.21 24.83 -15.76
N GLU A 107 11.30 25.41 -16.27
CA GLU A 107 12.35 24.68 -16.98
C GLU A 107 12.95 23.57 -16.09
N LYS A 108 13.27 23.87 -14.82
CA LYS A 108 13.83 22.87 -13.89
C LYS A 108 12.85 21.78 -13.47
N LEU A 109 11.54 22.05 -13.49
CA LEU A 109 10.51 21.06 -13.19
C LEU A 109 10.26 20.14 -14.39
N ASP A 110 10.25 20.67 -15.61
CA ASP A 110 10.15 19.92 -16.86
C ASP A 110 11.36 19.00 -17.07
N GLU A 111 12.58 19.52 -16.86
CA GLU A 111 13.83 18.72 -16.87
C GLU A 111 13.79 17.52 -15.91
N LYS A 112 13.02 17.62 -14.82
CA LYS A 112 12.91 16.58 -13.79
C LYS A 112 11.65 15.71 -13.93
N HIS A 113 10.85 15.93 -14.97
CA HIS A 113 9.57 15.24 -15.20
C HIS A 113 8.64 15.30 -13.99
N LEU A 114 8.61 16.45 -13.31
CA LEU A 114 7.75 16.69 -12.16
C LEU A 114 6.41 17.33 -12.55
N ILE A 115 6.33 17.83 -13.77
CA ILE A 115 5.16 18.39 -14.44
C ILE A 115 5.13 17.90 -15.89
#